data_AF-A0A945VXE2-F1
#
_entry.id   AF-A0A945VXE2-F1
#
_cell.length_a   1.000
_cell.length_b   1.000
_cell.length_c   1.000
_cell.angle_alpha   90.00
_cell.angle_beta   90.00
_cell.angle_gamma   90.00
#
_symmetry.space_group_name_H-M   'P 1'
#
loop_
_entity.id
_entity.type
_entity.pdbx_description
1 polymer ?
#
loop_
_entity_poly.entity_id
_entity_poly.type
_entity_poly.pdbx_seq_one_letter_code
_entity_poly.pdbx_strand_id
1 'polypeptide(L)' 'MKTAGQLCRELGVKYYRLDYLIRSGYVPEPKRLDSGQRIFTDEDVVNIKDVICERMAK' A
#
# COMPACT_ATOMS: atom_id res chain seq x y z
N MET A 1 1.39 10.27 -7.23
CA MET A 1 2.33 9.17 -6.95
C MET A 1 2.93 9.35 -5.56
N LYS A 2 2.98 8.29 -4.76
CA LYS A 2 3.40 8.30 -3.36
C LYS A 2 4.40 7.17 -3.09
N THR A 3 5.36 7.41 -2.21
CA THR A 3 6.24 6.35 -1.69
C THR A 3 5.49 5.51 -0.65
N ALA A 4 5.99 4.30 -0.37
CA ALA A 4 5.44 3.45 0.69
C ALA A 4 5.34 4.18 2.05
N GLY A 5 6.34 5.00 2.39
CA GLY A 5 6.34 5.78 3.64
C GLY A 5 5.25 6.86 3.68
N GLN A 6 5.06 7.58 2.57
CA GLN A 6 3.99 8.57 2.44
C GLN A 6 2.60 7.91 2.51
N LEU A 7 2.41 6.79 1.80
CA LEU A 7 1.19 5.99 1.83
C LEU A 7 0.86 5.53 3.26
N CYS A 8 1.84 4.97 3.97
CA CYS A 8 1.67 4.52 5.35
C CYS A 8 1.24 5.66 6.29
N ARG A 9 1.84 6.84 6.12
CA ARG A 9 1.51 8.04 6.92
C ARG A 9 0.10 8.55 6.62
N GLU A 10 -0.31 8.53 5.36
CA GLU A 10 -1.65 8.96 4.91
C GLU A 10 -2.75 8.02 5.40
N LEU A 11 -2.53 6.71 5.28
CA LEU A 11 -3.50 5.69 5.68
C LEU A 11 -3.42 5.30 7.16
N GLY A 12 -2.49 5.87 7.93
CA GLY A 12 -2.29 5.55 9.34
C GLY A 12 -1.85 4.10 9.59
N VAL A 13 -1.29 3.42 8.57
CA VAL A 13 -0.88 2.01 8.67
C VAL A 13 0.62 1.87 8.87
N LYS A 14 1.01 0.80 9.57
CA LYS A 14 2.42 0.44 9.73
C LYS A 14 2.95 -0.22 8.47
N TYR A 15 4.22 0.03 8.14
CA TYR A 15 4.87 -0.50 6.94
C TYR A 15 4.78 -2.03 6.82
N TYR A 16 4.92 -2.77 7.93
CA TYR A 16 4.81 -4.23 7.91
C TYR A 16 3.42 -4.73 7.49
N ARG A 17 2.35 -3.97 7.78
CA ARG A 17 1.00 -4.31 7.31
C ARG A 17 0.87 -4.09 5.81
N LEU A 18 1.40 -2.97 5.30
CA LEU A 18 1.45 -2.72 3.86
C LEU A 18 2.23 -3.83 3.14
N ASP A 19 3.40 -4.21 3.67
CA ASP A 19 4.21 -5.29 3.10
C ASP A 19 3.50 -6.65 3.15
N TYR A 20 2.79 -6.95 4.24
CA TYR A 20 1.95 -8.14 4.35
C TYR A 20 0.84 -8.16 3.30
N LEU A 21 0.15 -7.04 3.07
CA LEU A 21 -0.92 -6.95 2.06
C LEU A 21 -0.40 -7.23 0.66
N ILE A 22 0.77 -6.66 0.32
CA ILE A 22 1.43 -6.88 -0.97
C ILE A 22 1.86 -8.34 -1.11
N ARG A 23 2.57 -8.89 -0.11
CA ARG A 23 3.11 -10.26 -0.15
C ARG A 23 2.04 -11.35 -0.13
N SER A 24 0.89 -11.05 0.47
CA SER A 24 -0.25 -11.97 0.50
C SER A 24 -1.14 -11.87 -0.74
N GLY A 25 -0.83 -10.96 -1.67
CA GLY A 25 -1.59 -10.76 -2.90
C GLY A 25 -2.95 -10.07 -2.68
N TYR A 26 -3.15 -9.38 -1.56
CA TYR A 26 -4.39 -8.63 -1.31
C TYR A 26 -4.44 -7.32 -2.06
N VAL A 27 -3.28 -6.78 -2.45
CA VAL A 27 -3.16 -5.58 -3.27
C VAL A 27 -2.16 -5.88 -4.38
N PRO A 28 -2.29 -5.26 -5.57
CA PRO A 28 -1.38 -5.49 -6.68
C PRO A 28 0.06 -5.13 -6.32
N GLU A 29 1.02 -5.77 -7.00
CA GLU A 29 2.43 -5.48 -6.77
C GLU A 29 2.75 -4.03 -7.19
N PRO A 30 3.31 -3.20 -6.30
CA PRO A 30 3.56 -1.80 -6.61
C PRO A 30 4.67 -1.65 -7.63
N LYS A 31 4.53 -0.62 -8.48
CA LYS A 31 5.60 -0.20 -9.37
C LYS A 31 6.83 0.20 -8.57
N ARG A 32 8.02 0.01 -9.17
CA ARG A 32 9.29 0.39 -8.57
C ARG A 32 9.99 1.40 -9.49
N LEU A 33 10.61 2.39 -8.89
CA LEU A 33 11.56 3.27 -9.59
C LEU A 33 12.86 2.50 -9.87
N ASP A 34 13.71 3.06 -10.73
CA ASP A 34 15.05 2.52 -11.01
C ASP A 34 15.92 2.40 -9.74
N SER A 35 15.63 3.24 -8.73
CA SER A 35 16.25 3.16 -7.41
C SER A 35 15.81 1.96 -6.56
N GLY A 36 14.85 1.16 -7.04
CA GLY A 36 14.21 0.07 -6.29
C GLY A 36 13.11 0.53 -5.33
N GLN A 37 12.86 1.83 -5.21
CA GLN A 37 11.83 2.37 -4.32
C GLN A 37 10.42 2.08 -4.86
N ARG A 38 9.56 1.51 -4.01
CA ARG A 38 8.14 1.26 -4.32
C ARG A 38 7.37 2.58 -4.41
N ILE A 39 6.62 2.73 -5.50
CA ILE A 39 5.74 3.87 -5.78
C ILE A 39 4.32 3.39 -6.00
N PHE A 40 3.38 4.21 -5.52
CA PHE A 40 1.95 3.94 -5.54
C PHE A 40 1.27 5.11 -6.27
N THR A 41 0.42 4.78 -7.24
CA THR A 41 -0.47 5.75 -7.87
C THR A 41 -1.62 6.11 -6.93
N ASP A 42 -2.39 7.15 -7.24
CA ASP A 42 -3.54 7.50 -6.42
C ASP A 42 -4.64 6.43 -6.48
N GLU A 43 -4.72 5.70 -7.60
CA GLU A 43 -5.58 4.52 -7.72
C GLU A 43 -5.13 3.39 -6.78
N ASP A 44 -3.83 3.11 -6.71
CA ASP A 44 -3.29 2.13 -5.76
C ASP A 44 -3.61 2.53 -4.30
N VAL A 45 -3.53 3.83 -3.98
CA VAL A 45 -3.83 4.34 -2.64
C VAL A 45 -5.28 4.07 -2.26
N VAL A 46 -6.23 4.34 -3.16
CA VAL A 46 -7.66 4.07 -2.94
C VAL A 46 -7.90 2.59 -2.75
N ASN A 47 -7.35 1.75 -3.63
CA ASN A 47 -7.54 0.31 -3.58
C ASN A 47 -6.96 -0.30 -2.30
N ILE A 48 -5.76 0.13 -1.90
CA ILE A 48 -5.12 -0.29 -0.64
C ILE A 48 -5.97 0.15 0.57
N LYS A 49 -6.51 1.37 0.55
CA LYS A 49 -7.38 1.88 1.60
C LYS A 49 -8.64 1.03 1.75
N ASP A 50 -9.29 0.68 0.65
CA ASP A 50 -10.51 -0.13 0.65
C ASP A 50 -10.24 -1.54 1.22
N VAL A 51 -9.17 -2.19 0.76
CA VAL A 51 -8.73 -3.50 1.28
C VAL A 51 -8.42 -3.43 2.79
N ILE A 52 -7.79 -2.35 3.24
CA ILE A 52 -7.51 -2.14 4.67
C ILE A 52 -8.82 -2.01 5.46
N CYS A 53 -9.79 -1.23 4.97
CA CYS A 53 -11.09 -1.05 5.62
C CYS A 53 -11.87 -2.37 5.72
N GLU A 54 -11.96 -3.14 4.63
CA GLU A 54 -12.66 -4.42 4.59
C GLU A 54 -12.08 -5.45 5.58
N ARG A 55 -10.75 -5.46 5.73
CA ARG A 55 -10.06 -6.41 6.59
C ARG A 55 -9.97 -5.99 8.06
N MET A 56 -10.13 -4.71 8.37
CA MET A 56 -10.19 -4.23 9.76
C MET A 56 -11.61 -4.21 10.33
N ALA A 57 -12.63 -4.38 9.49
CA ALA A 57 -14.04 -4.49 9.89
C ALA A 57 -14.48 -5.93 10.26
N LYS A 58 -13.60 -6.92 10.07
CA LYS A 58 -13.76 -8.32 10.51
C LYS A 58 -12.93 -8.59 11.75
#